data_AF-A0A542Y3N6-F1
#
_entry.id   AF-A0A542Y3N6-F1
#
_cell.length_a   1.000
_cell.length_b   1.000
_cell.length_c   1.000
_cell.angle_alpha   90.00
_cell.angle_beta   90.00
_cell.angle_gamma   90.00
#
_symmetry.space_group_name_H-M   'P 1'
#
loop_
_entity.id
_entity.type
_entity.pdbx_description
1 polymer ?
#
loop_
_entity_poly.entity_id
_entity_poly.type
_entity_poly.pdbx_seq_one_letter_code
_entity_poly.pdbx_strand_id
1 'polypeptide(L)' 'MRKLFVFVFGVATGFVAAHFVNQSPGGRRFFERVNRGITELSTAFSSGYEAAEREQFDEDLERTLKGLDSKDA' A
#
# COMPACT_ATOMS: atom_id res chain seq x y z
N MET A 1 19.75 26.82 -8.46
CA MET A 1 18.54 27.62 -8.70
C MET A 1 17.67 27.08 -9.85
N ARG A 2 18.14 26.97 -11.10
CA ARG A 2 17.30 26.54 -12.25
C ARG A 2 16.58 25.19 -12.07
N LYS A 3 17.28 24.17 -11.56
CA LYS A 3 16.69 22.84 -11.28
C LYS A 3 15.59 22.91 -10.22
N LEU A 4 15.81 23.73 -9.18
CA LEU A 4 14.84 23.96 -8.12
C LEU A 4 13.59 24.66 -8.67
N PHE A 5 13.79 25.63 -9.57
CA PHE A 5 12.69 26.35 -10.21
C PHE A 5 11.85 25.43 -11.09
N VAL A 6 12.48 24.58 -11.90
CA VAL A 6 11.78 23.58 -12.73
C VAL A 6 11.04 22.56 -11.86
N PHE A 7 11.64 22.12 -10.76
CA PHE A 7 11.00 21.21 -9.82
C PHE A 7 9.76 21.84 -9.19
N VAL A 8 9.90 23.04 -8.61
CA VAL A 8 8.79 23.76 -7.97
C VAL A 8 7.68 24.05 -8.98
N PHE A 9 8.05 24.45 -10.20
CA PHE A 9 7.09 24.68 -11.27
C PHE A 9 6.33 23.41 -11.64
N GLY A 10 7.02 22.28 -11.81
CA GLY A 10 6.40 20.99 -12.08
C GLY A 10 5.42 20.56 -10.98
N VAL A 11 5.82 20.71 -9.72
CA VAL A 11 4.97 20.41 -8.56
C VAL A 11 3.72 21.31 -8.56
N ALA A 12 3.89 22.62 -8.75
CA ALA A 12 2.77 23.56 -8.78
C ALA A 12 1.80 23.27 -9.93
N THR A 13 2.32 23.01 -11.14
CA THR A 13 1.49 22.65 -12.30
C THR A 13 0.72 21.35 -12.05
N GLY A 14 1.37 20.32 -11.47
CA GLY A 14 0.72 19.07 -11.11
C GLY A 14 -0.40 19.26 -10.09
N PHE A 15 -0.17 20.09 -9.07
CA PHE A 15 -1.17 20.42 -8.07
C PHE A 15 -2.39 21.13 -8.67
N VAL A 16 -2.18 22.12 -9.54
CA VAL A 16 -3.27 22.84 -10.22
C VAL A 16 -4.08 21.88 -11.09
N ALA A 17 -3.42 21.02 -11.86
CA ALA A 17 -4.10 20.02 -12.68
C ALA A 17 -4.96 19.08 -11.82
N ALA A 18 -4.42 18.55 -10.72
CA ALA A 18 -5.17 17.70 -9.80
C ALA A 18 -6.36 18.44 -9.15
N HIS A 19 -6.19 19.72 -8.80
CA HIS A 19 -7.25 20.55 -8.23
C HIS A 19 -8.40 20.78 -9.21
N PHE A 20 -8.09 21.07 -10.48
CA PHE A 20 -9.09 21.20 -11.54
C PHE A 20 -9.85 19.90 -11.80
N VAL A 21 -9.12 18.78 -11.83
CA VAL A 21 -9.75 17.45 -11.98
C VAL A 21 -10.70 17.21 -10.81
N ASN A 22 -10.28 17.46 -9.56
CA ASN A 22 -11.11 17.29 -8.38
C ASN A 22 -12.36 18.20 -8.35
N GLN A 23 -12.24 19.45 -8.80
CA GLN A 23 -13.38 20.38 -8.90
C GLN A 23 -14.40 19.93 -9.95
N SER A 24 -13.97 19.27 -11.03
CA SER A 24 -14.88 18.81 -12.08
C SER A 24 -15.74 17.59 -11.65
N PRO A 25 -17.01 17.49 -12.10
CA PRO A 25 -17.84 16.30 -11.86
C PRO A 25 -17.31 15.02 -12.52
N GLY A 26 -16.52 15.18 -13.60
CA GLY A 26 -15.88 14.07 -14.30
C GLY A 26 -14.66 13.54 -13.56
N GLY A 27 -13.85 14.42 -12.98
CA GLY A 27 -12.65 14.04 -12.25
C GLY A 27 -12.93 13.41 -10.89
N ARG A 28 -14.02 13.78 -10.20
CA ARG A 28 -14.50 13.03 -9.03
C ARG A 28 -14.78 11.56 -9.36
N ARG A 29 -15.46 11.29 -10.49
CA ARG A 29 -15.72 9.92 -10.97
C ARG A 29 -14.45 9.18 -11.45
N PHE A 30 -13.42 9.91 -11.87
CA PHE A 30 -12.12 9.33 -12.17
C PHE A 30 -11.40 8.93 -10.87
N PHE A 31 -11.31 9.84 -9.91
CA PHE A 31 -10.68 9.58 -8.62
C PHE A 31 -11.42 8.51 -7.82
N GLU A 32 -12.75 8.43 -7.88
CA GLU A 32 -13.50 7.33 -7.25
C GLU A 32 -13.10 5.96 -7.81
N ARG A 33 -12.91 5.85 -9.13
CA ARG A 33 -12.45 4.61 -9.77
C ARG A 33 -11.02 4.28 -9.40
N VAL A 34 -10.14 5.27 -9.42
CA VAL A 34 -8.73 5.11 -9.01
C VAL A 34 -8.64 4.70 -7.54
N ASN A 35 -9.38 5.39 -6.66
CA ASN A 35 -9.39 5.09 -5.23
C ASN A 35 -9.90 3.68 -4.96
N ARG A 36 -10.95 3.23 -5.65
CA ARG A 36 -11.42 1.84 -5.54
C ARG A 36 -10.34 0.83 -5.93
N GLY A 37 -9.66 1.06 -7.06
CA GLY A 37 -8.57 0.19 -7.51
C GLY A 37 -7.36 0.19 -6.55
N ILE A 38 -7.00 1.34 -6.00
CA ILE A 38 -5.91 1.45 -5.01
C ILE A 38 -6.29 0.74 -3.71
N THR A 39 -7.52 0.90 -3.22
CA THR A 39 -7.99 0.19 -2.02
C THR A 39 -7.96 -1.32 -2.23
N GLU A 40 -8.51 -1.82 -3.34
CA GLU A 40 -8.51 -3.26 -3.65
C GLU A 40 -7.09 -3.80 -3.78
N LEU A 41 -6.20 -3.08 -4.47
CA LEU A 41 -4.79 -3.45 -4.58
C LEU A 41 -4.11 -3.45 -3.20
N SER A 42 -4.31 -2.41 -2.40
CA SER A 42 -3.73 -2.29 -1.06
C SER A 42 -4.21 -3.41 -0.14
N THR A 43 -5.49 -3.76 -0.19
CA THR A 43 -6.07 -4.85 0.59
C THR A 43 -5.51 -6.20 0.16
N ALA A 44 -5.41 -6.46 -1.14
CA ALA A 44 -4.83 -7.70 -1.65
C ALA A 44 -3.33 -7.82 -1.31
N PHE A 45 -2.61 -6.70 -1.36
CA PHE A 45 -1.20 -6.66 -1.01
C PHE A 45 -0.99 -6.87 0.50
N SER A 46 -1.77 -6.19 1.35
CA SER A 46 -1.71 -6.37 2.80
C SER A 46 -2.10 -7.79 3.21
N SER A 47 -3.16 -8.36 2.60
CA SER A 47 -3.58 -9.73 2.90
C SER A 47 -2.53 -10.75 2.49
N GLY A 48 -1.81 -10.52 1.38
CA GLY A 48 -0.73 -11.39 0.95
C GLY A 48 0.46 -11.35 1.91
N TYR A 49 0.85 -10.17 2.39
CA TYR A 49 1.89 -10.02 3.41
C TYR A 49 1.49 -10.64 4.75
N GLU A 50 0.26 -10.39 5.20
CA GLU A 50 -0.24 -10.93 6.47
C GLU A 50 -0.36 -12.47 6.40
N ALA A 51 -0.74 -13.03 5.24
CA ALA A 51 -0.77 -14.48 5.03
C ALA A 51 0.63 -15.10 5.07
N ALA A 52 1.60 -14.48 4.40
CA ALA A 52 2.99 -14.94 4.41
C ALA A 52 3.60 -14.86 5.83
N GLU A 53 3.29 -13.79 6.56
CA GLU A 53 3.72 -13.61 7.94
C GLU A 53 3.08 -14.66 8.87
N ARG A 54 1.78 -14.95 8.73
CA ARG A 54 1.10 -15.99 9.51
C ARG A 54 1.63 -17.40 9.23
N GLU A 55 1.87 -17.75 7.97
CA GLU A 55 2.42 -19.06 7.60
C GLU A 55 3.80 -19.28 8.23
N GLN A 56 4.63 -18.24 8.21
CA GLN A 56 5.94 -18.26 8.84
C GLN A 56 5.85 -18.36 10.38
N PHE A 57 4.91 -17.64 11.00
CA PHE A 57 4.66 -17.73 12.44
C PHE A 57 4.16 -19.11 12.88
N ASP A 58 3.26 -19.72 12.12
CA ASP A 58 2.72 -21.06 12.43
C ASP A 58 3.81 -22.14 12.32
N GLU A 59 4.67 -22.10 11.29
CA GLU A 59 5.81 -23.03 11.16
C GLU A 59 6.81 -22.91 12.32
N ASP A 60 7.16 -21.68 12.72
CA ASP A 60 8.10 -21.45 13.81
C ASP A 60 7.50 -21.79 15.19
N LEU A 61 6.20 -21.58 15.36
CA LEU A 61 5.47 -22.02 16.55
C LEU A 61 5.47 -23.55 16.66
N GLU A 62 5.19 -24.28 15.58
CA GLU A 62 5.21 -25.75 15.57
C GLU A 62 6.60 -26.30 15.89
N ARG A 63 7.67 -25.71 15.29
CA ARG A 63 9.06 -26.07 15.65
C ARG A 63 9.33 -25.90 17.13
N THR A 64 8.87 -24.79 17.71
CA THR A 64 9.09 -24.48 19.12
C THR A 64 8.37 -25.49 20.01
N LEU A 65 7.10 -25.79 19.72
CA LEU A 65 6.31 -26.76 20.46
C LEU A 65 6.93 -28.16 20.41
N LYS A 66 7.37 -28.62 19.23
CA LYS A 66 8.04 -29.91 19.05
C LYS A 66 9.37 -29.98 19.78
N GLY A 67 10.11 -28.87 19.82
CA GLY A 67 11.35 -28.74 20.58
C GLY A 67 11.13 -28.87 22.10
N LEU A 68 10.04 -28.33 22.63
CA LEU A 68 9.68 -28.46 24.04
C LEU A 68 9.24 -29.89 24.38
N ASP A 69 8.38 -30.50 23.56
CA ASP A 69 7.92 -31.89 23.73
C ASP A 69 9.08 -32.89 23.77
N SER A 70 10.08 -32.70 22.89
CA SER A 70 11.27 -33.57 22.85
C SER A 70 12.27 -33.36 24.00
N LYS A 71 12.15 -32.28 24.77
CA LYS A 71 13.08 -31.92 25.85
C LYS A 71 12.61 -32.44 27.22
N ASP A 72 11.32 -32.71 27.35
CA ASP A 72 10.70 -33.26 28.55
C ASP A 72 10.54 -34.81 28.51
N ALA A 73 11.01 -35.46 27.43
CA ALA A 73 11.12 -36.92 27.28
C ALA A 73 12.55 -37.42 27.53
#